data_AF-A0A1L9NXX9-F1
#
_entry.id   AF-A0A1L9NXX9-F1
#
_cell.length_a   1.000
_cell.length_b   1.000
_cell.length_c   1.000
_cell.angle_alpha   90.00
_cell.angle_beta   90.00
_cell.angle_gamma   90.00
#
_symmetry.space_group_name_H-M   'P 1'
#
loop_
_entity.id
_entity.type
_entity.pdbx_description
1 polymer ?
#
loop_
_entity_poly.entity_id
_entity_poly.type
_entity_poly.pdbx_seq_one_letter_code
_entity_poly.pdbx_strand_id
1 'polypeptide(L)'
;MQEENRSLTRTAMADLPPSGSATYTGFAQVISDRSVIPTASTELVGKANLEVGFAGTGSMTGTIDDFDDNGTEYGGSLTVSGGEISAGPNGPQVQSAVSGTLTNGGASYDVDGNITGGFLGPDGEYLNGFDDITVTSGGKTSNTNISLNAARE
;
A
#
# COMPACT_ATOMS: atom_id res chain seq x y z
N MET A 1 -14.49 3.72 0.34
CA MET A 1 -13.38 3.08 -0.42
C MET A 1 -13.23 1.59 -0.13
N GLN A 2 -12.91 1.13 1.09
CA GLN A 2 -12.79 -0.33 1.34
C GLN A 2 -14.07 -1.12 1.01
N GLU A 3 -15.25 -0.61 1.36
CA GLU A 3 -16.53 -1.24 0.99
C GLU A 3 -16.90 -1.06 -0.49
N GLU A 4 -16.55 0.08 -1.09
CA GLU A 4 -16.81 0.36 -2.51
C GLU A 4 -16.01 -0.59 -3.41
N ASN A 5 -14.80 -0.97 -3.02
CA ASN A 5 -13.96 -1.84 -3.84
C ASN A 5 -14.34 -3.33 -3.74
N ARG A 6 -15.15 -3.75 -2.75
CA ARG A 6 -15.58 -5.16 -2.61
C ARG A 6 -16.58 -5.60 -3.67
N SER A 7 -17.28 -4.66 -4.31
CA SER A 7 -18.24 -4.94 -5.38
C SER A 7 -17.63 -4.82 -6.79
N LEU A 8 -16.41 -4.31 -6.89
CA LEU A 8 -15.74 -4.09 -8.17
C LEU A 8 -15.21 -5.40 -8.75
N THR A 9 -15.36 -5.53 -10.07
CA THR A 9 -14.82 -6.68 -10.81
C THR A 9 -13.33 -6.51 -11.02
N ARG A 10 -12.57 -7.60 -10.92
CA ARG A 10 -11.15 -7.61 -11.28
C ARG A 10 -10.97 -7.25 -12.75
N THR A 11 -10.03 -6.35 -13.04
CA THR A 11 -9.66 -6.00 -14.42
C THR A 11 -9.02 -7.21 -15.08
N ALA A 12 -9.28 -7.48 -16.37
CA ALA A 12 -8.51 -8.48 -17.09
C ALA A 12 -7.15 -7.90 -17.51
N MET A 13 -6.12 -8.76 -17.65
CA MET A 13 -4.80 -8.29 -18.10
C MET A 13 -4.86 -7.59 -19.47
N ALA A 14 -5.75 -8.04 -20.36
CA ALA A 14 -5.94 -7.46 -21.68
C ALA A 14 -6.63 -6.07 -21.64
N ASP A 15 -7.28 -5.74 -20.54
CA ASP A 15 -7.99 -4.47 -20.35
C ASP A 15 -7.10 -3.42 -19.67
N LEU A 16 -5.94 -3.80 -19.12
CA LEU A 16 -4.99 -2.80 -18.63
C LEU A 16 -4.43 -1.97 -19.79
N PRO A 17 -4.12 -0.68 -19.57
CA PRO A 17 -3.42 0.12 -20.57
C PRO A 17 -2.14 -0.59 -21.03
N PRO A 18 -1.84 -0.68 -22.33
CA PRO A 18 -0.66 -1.41 -22.81
C PRO A 18 0.66 -0.63 -22.59
N SER A 19 0.58 0.65 -22.25
CA SER A 19 1.72 1.54 -22.01
C SER A 19 1.25 2.83 -21.30
N GLY A 20 2.20 3.72 -21.00
CA GLY A 20 1.94 4.95 -20.25
C GLY A 20 2.00 4.72 -18.76
N SER A 21 1.60 5.74 -18.00
CA SER A 21 1.49 5.68 -16.55
C SER A 21 0.18 6.32 -16.08
N ALA A 22 -0.20 5.99 -14.85
CA ALA A 22 -1.29 6.63 -14.14
C ALA A 22 -0.95 6.81 -12.67
N THR A 23 -1.47 7.89 -12.09
CA THR A 23 -1.39 8.15 -10.65
C THR A 23 -2.56 7.48 -9.96
N TYR A 24 -2.30 6.85 -8.82
CA TYR A 24 -3.28 6.25 -7.94
C TYR A 24 -3.17 6.91 -6.57
N THR A 25 -4.26 7.53 -6.12
CA THR A 25 -4.34 8.16 -4.80
C THR A 25 -5.34 7.44 -3.91
N GLY A 26 -5.02 7.34 -2.62
CA GLY A 26 -5.86 6.62 -1.68
C GLY A 26 -5.27 6.52 -0.29
N PHE A 27 -5.46 5.38 0.36
CA PHE A 27 -4.96 5.15 1.70
C PHE A 27 -4.33 3.77 1.83
N ALA A 28 -3.30 3.69 2.68
CA ALA A 28 -2.80 2.44 3.20
C ALA A 28 -3.07 2.34 4.71
N GLN A 29 -3.30 1.14 5.20
CA GLN A 29 -3.52 0.87 6.61
C GLN A 29 -2.49 -0.15 7.08
N VAL A 30 -1.69 0.23 8.07
CA VAL A 30 -0.82 -0.69 8.79
C VAL A 30 -1.59 -1.21 9.99
N ILE A 31 -1.85 -2.52 10.03
CA ILE A 31 -2.42 -3.15 11.22
C ILE A 31 -1.34 -3.10 12.30
N SER A 32 -1.65 -2.50 13.44
CA SER A 32 -0.66 -2.26 14.49
C SER A 32 -0.68 -3.37 15.54
N ASP A 33 0.46 -4.02 15.74
CA ASP A 33 0.74 -4.69 17.00
C ASP A 33 1.11 -3.64 18.04
N ARG A 34 0.18 -3.41 18.98
CA ARG A 34 0.32 -2.41 20.06
C ARG A 34 1.54 -2.63 20.95
N SER A 35 2.18 -3.81 20.90
CA SER A 35 3.42 -4.07 21.62
C SER A 35 4.66 -3.45 20.96
N VAL A 36 4.56 -3.09 19.68
CA VAL A 36 5.61 -2.44 18.87
C VAL A 36 5.24 -1.01 18.51
N ILE A 37 4.07 -0.77 17.90
CA ILE A 37 3.57 0.59 17.65
C ILE A 37 2.42 0.85 18.63
N PRO A 38 2.58 1.68 19.66
CA PRO A 38 1.54 1.95 20.63
C PRO A 38 0.43 2.80 20.00
N THR A 39 -0.58 2.15 19.40
CA THR A 39 -1.75 2.80 18.79
C THR A 39 -3.00 2.68 19.66
N ALA A 40 -3.85 3.70 19.63
CA ALA A 40 -5.21 3.68 20.16
C ALA A 40 -6.11 2.79 19.29
N SER A 41 -6.04 2.94 17.96
CA SER A 41 -6.74 2.08 17.00
C SER A 41 -6.00 0.76 16.76
N THR A 42 -6.65 -0.15 16.04
CA THR A 42 -6.01 -1.34 15.45
C THR A 42 -5.26 -1.02 14.16
N GLU A 43 -5.51 0.14 13.57
CA GLU A 43 -4.99 0.54 12.26
C GLU A 43 -4.34 1.92 12.35
N LEU A 44 -3.14 2.04 11.80
CA LEU A 44 -2.47 3.30 11.51
C LEU A 44 -2.67 3.61 10.03
N VAL A 45 -3.36 4.71 9.72
CA VAL A 45 -3.82 5.03 8.36
C VAL A 45 -2.94 6.10 7.73
N GLY A 46 -2.32 5.82 6.59
CA GLY A 46 -1.56 6.80 5.81
C GLY A 46 -2.19 7.07 4.45
N LYS A 47 -1.91 8.23 3.87
CA LYS A 47 -2.30 8.59 2.51
C LYS A 47 -1.32 7.97 1.53
N ALA A 48 -1.82 7.32 0.49
CA ALA A 48 -1.02 6.72 -0.56
C ALA A 48 -1.06 7.57 -1.82
N ASN A 49 0.11 7.83 -2.41
CA ASN A 49 0.26 8.44 -3.73
C ASN A 49 1.25 7.59 -4.55
N LEU A 50 0.72 6.90 -5.55
CA LEU A 50 1.45 5.88 -6.31
C LEU A 50 1.43 6.21 -7.80
N GLU A 51 2.54 6.00 -8.48
CA GLU A 51 2.62 5.99 -9.94
C GLU A 51 2.74 4.55 -10.41
N VAL A 52 1.82 4.13 -11.28
CA VAL A 52 1.85 2.82 -11.95
C VAL A 52 2.16 3.04 -13.42
N GLY A 53 3.28 2.48 -13.88
CA GLY A 53 3.63 2.42 -15.30
C GLY A 53 3.19 1.08 -15.89
N PHE A 54 2.60 1.08 -17.08
CA PHE A 54 2.06 -0.14 -17.70
C PHE A 54 2.93 -0.70 -18.84
N ALA A 55 4.01 -0.01 -19.21
CA ALA A 55 4.89 -0.49 -20.29
C ALA A 55 5.74 -1.69 -19.84
N GLY A 56 5.94 -2.66 -20.74
CA GLY A 56 6.80 -3.82 -20.47
C GLY A 56 6.23 -4.72 -19.37
N THR A 57 7.02 -5.00 -18.33
CA THR A 57 6.57 -5.70 -17.12
C THR A 57 5.80 -4.79 -16.17
N GLY A 58 5.61 -3.52 -16.52
CA GLY A 58 5.01 -2.51 -15.67
C GLY A 58 5.90 -2.09 -14.49
N SER A 59 5.44 -1.10 -13.74
CA SER A 59 6.10 -0.61 -12.54
C SER A 59 5.09 -0.06 -11.55
N MET A 60 5.43 -0.06 -10.26
CA MET A 60 4.73 0.71 -9.24
C MET A 60 5.75 1.33 -8.29
N THR A 61 5.62 2.64 -8.10
CA THR A 61 6.45 3.43 -7.19
C THR A 61 5.60 4.48 -6.50
N GLY A 62 6.05 5.04 -5.38
CA GLY A 62 5.35 6.14 -4.73
C GLY A 62 5.66 6.27 -3.25
N THR A 63 4.80 6.98 -2.56
CA THR A 63 4.91 7.22 -1.12
C THR A 63 3.61 6.93 -0.40
N ILE A 64 3.74 6.57 0.87
CA ILE A 64 2.65 6.58 1.84
C ILE A 64 3.09 7.50 2.98
N ASP A 65 2.33 8.54 3.27
CA ASP A 65 2.64 9.57 4.26
C ASP A 65 1.40 10.00 5.05
N ASP A 66 1.50 11.09 5.82
CA ASP A 66 0.40 11.64 6.63
C ASP A 66 -0.29 10.57 7.50
N PHE A 67 0.50 9.74 8.17
CA PHE A 67 -0.02 8.67 9.01
C PHE A 67 -0.73 9.22 10.24
N ASP A 68 -1.94 8.74 10.49
CA ASP A 68 -2.78 9.11 11.62
C ASP A 68 -3.37 7.88 12.32
N ASP A 69 -3.37 7.93 13.64
CA ASP A 69 -4.07 7.01 14.52
C ASP A 69 -5.10 7.78 15.35
N ASN A 70 -6.31 7.91 14.80
CA ASN A 70 -7.45 8.53 15.46
C ASN A 70 -7.16 9.94 16.01
N GLY A 71 -6.52 10.77 15.19
CA GLY A 71 -6.10 12.14 15.51
C GLY A 71 -4.69 12.25 16.11
N THR A 72 -3.97 11.14 16.27
CA THR A 72 -2.55 11.15 16.64
C THR A 72 -1.70 11.01 15.38
N GLU A 73 -1.04 12.10 14.99
CA GLU A 73 -0.17 12.12 13.81
C GLU A 73 1.16 11.39 14.05
N TYR A 74 1.59 10.64 13.05
CA TYR A 74 2.89 10.00 12.95
C TYR A 74 3.68 10.69 11.85
N GLY A 75 4.89 11.15 12.19
CA GLY A 75 5.82 11.70 11.21
C GLY A 75 6.53 10.59 10.42
N GLY A 76 7.12 10.96 9.29
CA GLY A 76 7.82 10.02 8.40
C GLY A 76 6.94 9.55 7.25
N SER A 77 7.46 8.59 6.49
CA SER A 77 6.81 8.07 5.28
C SER A 77 7.32 6.69 4.94
N LEU A 78 6.51 5.92 4.20
CA LEU A 78 6.92 4.69 3.55
C LEU A 78 7.14 4.96 2.07
N THR A 79 8.20 4.39 1.51
CA THR A 79 8.49 4.38 0.07
C THR A 79 7.97 3.08 -0.52
N VAL A 80 7.24 3.19 -1.63
CA VAL A 80 6.86 2.04 -2.47
C VAL A 80 7.78 2.02 -3.68
N SER A 81 8.41 0.88 -3.96
CA SER A 81 9.39 0.80 -5.06
C SER A 81 9.53 -0.61 -5.65
N GLY A 82 10.17 -0.67 -6.82
CA GLY A 82 10.52 -1.94 -7.46
C GLY A 82 9.31 -2.74 -7.93
N GLY A 83 8.19 -2.07 -8.22
CA GLY A 83 6.97 -2.76 -8.61
C GLY A 83 7.08 -3.49 -9.94
N GLU A 84 6.45 -4.65 -10.05
CA GLU A 84 6.28 -5.37 -11.32
C GLU A 84 4.84 -5.86 -11.46
N ILE A 85 4.25 -5.65 -12.65
CA ILE A 85 2.93 -6.14 -13.03
C ILE A 85 3.08 -7.54 -13.64
N SER A 86 2.33 -8.50 -13.11
CA SER A 86 2.32 -9.89 -13.57
C SER A 86 0.91 -10.44 -13.65
N ALA A 87 0.72 -11.53 -14.40
CA ALA A 87 -0.54 -12.24 -14.42
C ALA A 87 -0.70 -13.09 -13.16
N GLY A 88 -1.76 -12.84 -12.39
CA GLY A 88 -2.17 -13.63 -11.24
C GLY A 88 -3.39 -14.52 -11.54
N PRO A 89 -3.78 -15.39 -10.60
CA PRO A 89 -4.91 -16.31 -10.77
C PRO A 89 -6.27 -15.61 -10.93
N ASN A 90 -6.38 -14.35 -10.49
CA ASN A 90 -7.62 -13.57 -10.48
C ASN A 90 -7.50 -12.28 -11.33
N GLY A 91 -6.55 -12.21 -12.26
CA GLY A 91 -6.25 -11.01 -13.04
C GLY A 91 -4.84 -10.47 -12.80
N PRO A 92 -4.50 -9.30 -13.35
CA PRO A 92 -3.21 -8.68 -13.18
C PRO A 92 -2.99 -8.27 -11.72
N GLN A 93 -1.78 -8.49 -11.24
CA GLN A 93 -1.32 -8.08 -9.93
C GLN A 93 -0.05 -7.28 -10.05
N VAL A 94 0.21 -6.38 -9.10
CA VAL A 94 1.45 -5.64 -8.97
C VAL A 94 2.07 -5.92 -7.61
N GLN A 95 3.31 -6.34 -7.56
CA GLN A 95 4.03 -6.57 -6.30
C GLN A 95 5.14 -5.53 -6.18
N SER A 96 5.25 -4.85 -5.05
CA SER A 96 6.29 -3.84 -4.79
C SER A 96 6.84 -3.95 -3.39
N ALA A 97 8.09 -3.54 -3.19
CA ALA A 97 8.64 -3.35 -1.85
C ALA A 97 8.01 -2.12 -1.20
N VAL A 98 7.79 -2.19 0.10
CA VAL A 98 7.38 -1.06 0.94
C VAL A 98 8.30 -0.96 2.14
N SER A 99 8.95 0.18 2.33
CA SER A 99 9.83 0.38 3.47
C SER A 99 9.97 1.84 3.88
N GLY A 100 10.28 2.09 5.14
CA GLY A 100 10.49 3.42 5.68
C GLY A 100 10.47 3.46 7.19
N THR A 101 10.57 4.66 7.74
CA THR A 101 10.55 4.87 9.20
C THR A 101 9.41 5.81 9.55
N LEU A 102 8.54 5.37 10.46
CA LEU A 102 7.52 6.20 11.09
C LEU A 102 8.02 6.68 12.46
N THR A 103 7.53 7.83 12.91
CA THR A 103 7.95 8.44 14.17
C THR A 103 6.77 9.02 14.94
N ASN A 104 6.73 8.80 16.24
CA ASN A 104 5.75 9.42 17.12
C ASN A 104 6.30 9.45 18.56
N GLY A 105 6.12 10.57 19.27
CA GLY A 105 6.50 10.68 20.69
C GLY A 105 7.99 10.44 20.97
N GLY A 106 8.89 10.66 20.01
CA GLY A 106 10.33 10.41 20.12
C GLY A 106 10.76 8.96 19.87
N ALA A 107 9.82 8.06 19.57
CA ALA A 107 10.11 6.70 19.11
C ALA A 107 10.17 6.64 17.57
N SER A 108 10.83 5.60 17.06
CA SER A 108 10.94 5.29 15.64
C SER A 108 10.49 3.85 15.39
N TYR A 109 9.79 3.66 14.28
CA TYR A 109 9.20 2.39 13.87
C TYR A 109 9.64 2.12 12.43
N ASP A 110 10.62 1.24 12.27
CA ASP A 110 11.11 0.83 10.96
C ASP A 110 10.15 -0.21 10.38
N VAL A 111 9.62 0.09 9.21
CA VAL A 111 8.68 -0.76 8.47
C VAL A 111 9.41 -1.29 7.24
N ASP A 112 9.30 -2.59 7.00
CA ASP A 112 9.88 -3.26 5.84
C ASP A 112 8.97 -4.40 5.39
N GLY A 113 8.82 -4.60 4.08
CA GLY A 113 8.04 -5.70 3.53
C GLY A 113 7.64 -5.44 2.08
N ASN A 114 6.51 -6.02 1.70
CA ASN A 114 5.97 -5.88 0.35
C ASN A 114 4.53 -5.38 0.38
N ILE A 115 4.04 -5.00 -0.80
CA ILE A 115 2.62 -4.85 -1.05
C ILE A 115 2.27 -5.53 -2.37
N THR A 116 1.33 -6.47 -2.31
CA THR A 116 0.78 -7.13 -3.49
C THR A 116 -0.61 -6.58 -3.77
N GLY A 117 -0.69 -5.77 -4.83
CA GLY A 117 -1.89 -5.14 -5.35
C GLY A 117 -2.53 -5.91 -6.50
N GLY A 118 -3.82 -5.70 -6.73
CA GLY A 118 -4.50 -6.12 -7.95
C GLY A 118 -5.48 -5.06 -8.42
N PHE A 119 -5.65 -4.99 -9.73
CA PHE A 119 -6.43 -3.96 -10.39
C PHE A 119 -7.92 -4.33 -10.45
N LEU A 120 -8.79 -3.34 -10.26
CA LEU A 120 -10.25 -3.48 -10.34
C LEU A 120 -10.84 -2.37 -11.20
N GLY A 121 -12.04 -2.63 -11.72
CA GLY A 121 -12.77 -1.71 -12.59
C GLY A 121 -12.28 -1.74 -14.05
N PRO A 122 -12.99 -1.04 -14.94
CA PRO A 122 -12.53 -0.78 -16.31
C PRO A 122 -11.11 -0.22 -16.30
N ASP A 123 -10.26 -0.67 -17.21
CA ASP A 123 -8.90 -0.17 -17.43
C ASP A 123 -8.01 -0.03 -16.17
N GLY A 124 -8.34 -0.79 -15.11
CA GLY A 124 -7.64 -0.76 -13.83
C GLY A 124 -7.88 0.52 -13.02
N GLU A 125 -9.06 1.13 -13.09
CA GLU A 125 -9.43 2.34 -12.32
C GLU A 125 -9.13 2.28 -10.82
N TYR A 126 -9.06 1.10 -10.21
CA TYR A 126 -8.80 0.93 -8.79
C TYR A 126 -7.67 -0.05 -8.53
N LEU A 127 -6.95 0.17 -7.43
CA LEU A 127 -5.86 -0.68 -6.97
C LEU A 127 -6.09 -1.04 -5.51
N ASN A 128 -6.23 -2.34 -5.23
CA ASN A 128 -6.27 -2.85 -3.87
C ASN A 128 -5.09 -3.76 -3.59
N GLY A 129 -4.42 -3.57 -2.47
CA GLY A 129 -3.31 -4.41 -2.05
C GLY A 129 -3.41 -4.90 -0.62
N PHE A 130 -2.73 -6.01 -0.35
CA PHE A 130 -2.58 -6.58 0.97
C PHE A 130 -1.30 -7.42 1.00
N ASP A 131 -0.52 -7.32 2.07
CA ASP A 131 0.63 -8.21 2.29
C ASP A 131 1.06 -8.21 3.76
N ASP A 132 2.00 -9.09 4.09
CA ASP A 132 2.72 -9.08 5.36
C ASP A 132 3.85 -8.04 5.33
N ILE A 133 4.01 -7.33 6.44
CA ILE A 133 5.13 -6.43 6.71
C ILE A 133 5.72 -6.73 8.08
N THR A 134 6.97 -6.34 8.25
CA THR A 134 7.68 -6.38 9.53
C THR A 134 7.81 -4.95 10.05
N VAL A 135 7.53 -4.78 11.35
CA VAL A 135 7.76 -3.53 12.07
C VAL A 135 8.75 -3.76 13.19
N THR A 136 9.79 -2.93 13.26
CA THR A 136 10.81 -2.97 14.30
C THR A 136 10.87 -1.65 15.07
N SER A 137 10.87 -1.72 16.40
CA SER A 137 11.06 -0.56 17.28
C SER A 137 11.71 -0.95 18.59
N GLY A 138 12.71 -0.18 19.05
CA GLY A 138 13.37 -0.40 20.34
C GLY A 138 13.94 -1.82 20.55
N GLY A 139 14.37 -2.48 19.46
CA GLY A 139 14.87 -3.86 19.47
C GLY A 139 13.80 -4.96 19.50
N LYS A 140 12.51 -4.59 19.44
CA LYS A 140 11.39 -5.53 19.24
C LYS A 140 10.97 -5.55 17.79
N THR A 141 10.51 -6.71 17.33
CA THR A 141 9.99 -6.91 15.98
C THR A 141 8.64 -7.60 16.03
N SER A 142 7.70 -7.14 15.21
CA SER A 142 6.41 -7.80 15.01
C SER A 142 6.12 -7.94 13.52
N ASN A 143 5.49 -9.07 13.17
CA ASN A 143 4.95 -9.29 11.83
C ASN A 143 3.47 -8.94 11.84
N THR A 144 3.08 -8.09 10.92
CA THR A 144 1.71 -7.60 10.78
C THR A 144 1.39 -7.43 9.30
N ASN A 145 0.28 -6.76 8.99
CA ASN A 145 -0.16 -6.56 7.62
C ASN A 145 -0.25 -5.08 7.25
N ILE A 146 -0.07 -4.83 5.97
CA ILE A 146 -0.46 -3.58 5.31
C ILE A 146 -1.58 -3.87 4.33
N SER A 147 -2.57 -2.98 4.25
CA SER A 147 -3.53 -2.96 3.16
C SER A 147 -3.47 -1.64 2.41
N LEU A 148 -3.83 -1.63 1.13
CA LEU A 148 -3.88 -0.45 0.26
C LEU A 148 -5.21 -0.43 -0.49
N ASN A 149 -5.81 0.74 -0.60
CA ASN A 149 -6.93 1.00 -1.47
C ASN A 149 -6.70 2.37 -2.13
N ALA A 150 -6.56 2.40 -3.45
CA ALA A 150 -6.33 3.62 -4.22
C ALA A 150 -7.16 3.62 -5.51
N ALA A 151 -7.48 4.82 -5.97
CA ALA A 151 -8.19 5.06 -7.22
C ALA A 151 -7.30 5.85 -8.18
N ARG A 152 -7.46 5.57 -9.46
CA ARG A 152 -6.75 6.24 -10.55
C ARG A 152 -7.23 7.68 -10.70
N GLU A 153 -6.30 8.61 -10.92
CA GLU A 153 -6.55 10.01 -11.32
C GLU A 153 -6.53 10.23 -12.84
#